data_AF-A0A267T8A9-F1
#
_entry.id   AF-A0A267T8A9-F1
#
_cell.length_a   1.000
_cell.length_b   1.000
_cell.length_c   1.000
_cell.angle_alpha   90.00
_cell.angle_beta   90.00
_cell.angle_gamma   90.00
#
_symmetry.space_group_name_H-M   'P 1'
#
loop_
_entity.id
_entity.type
_entity.pdbx_description
1 polymer ?
#
loop_
_entity_poly.entity_id
_entity_poly.type
_entity_poly.pdbx_seq_one_letter_code
_entity_poly.pdbx_strand_id
1 'polypeptide(L)'
;MARKPAPAGVLKREKFFFEIPRPKKKLILPNVLSISQVEKLFSQLENLKHKTMLFLAYSGGLRVSEVVNLKIKDIHSARMVINIKGAKGKKDRMVALSEGILELLRKYYIAYKPTYWLFEGQYKDEPYSTRSLQQIFHRAKNEAKITQDVTFHSLRHSYATHLHERGTDIKLIQELLGHNDLKTTLRYTHVSTRKLETIVNPFDQLKIKDE
;
A
#
# COMPACT_ATOMS: atom_id res chain seq x y z
N MET A 1 32.36 50.52 39.41
CA MET A 1 31.97 49.15 39.01
C MET A 1 32.20 48.99 37.52
N ALA A 2 32.85 47.88 37.14
CA ALA A 2 33.65 47.72 35.94
C ALA A 2 32.86 47.54 34.62
N ARG A 3 33.38 48.16 33.56
CA ARG A 3 33.13 47.78 32.15
C ARG A 3 33.75 46.40 31.92
N LYS A 4 32.98 45.41 31.45
CA LYS A 4 33.56 44.20 30.85
C LYS A 4 33.75 44.42 29.34
N PRO A 5 34.87 43.98 28.74
CA PRO A 5 35.25 44.31 27.38
C PRO A 5 34.63 43.35 26.35
N ALA A 6 34.48 43.85 25.12
CA ALA A 6 34.57 43.06 23.89
C ALA A 6 35.86 43.49 23.16
N PRO A 7 36.39 42.77 22.15
CA PRO A 7 36.24 41.36 21.77
C PRO A 7 37.62 40.66 21.61
N ALA A 8 37.67 39.32 21.62
CA ALA A 8 38.88 38.61 21.20
C ALA A 8 38.54 37.37 20.34
N GLY A 9 38.79 37.52 19.03
CA GLY A 9 39.27 36.46 18.14
C GLY A 9 38.50 35.15 18.07
N VAL A 10 37.35 35.12 17.39
CA VAL A 10 36.94 33.89 16.70
C VAL A 10 37.57 33.94 15.30
N LEU A 11 38.59 33.12 15.08
CA LEU A 11 39.25 32.93 13.79
C LEU A 11 38.18 32.83 12.69
N LYS A 12 38.25 33.72 11.69
CA LYS A 12 37.50 33.66 10.41
C LYS A 12 37.91 32.41 9.61
N ARG A 13 37.63 31.21 10.13
CA ARG A 13 37.75 29.97 9.37
C ARG A 13 36.45 29.76 8.61
N GLU A 14 36.57 29.64 7.28
CA GLU A 14 35.48 29.17 6.45
C GLU A 14 34.95 27.85 7.02
N LYS A 15 33.63 27.76 7.20
CA LYS A 15 32.98 26.51 7.62
C LYS A 15 33.16 25.52 6.48
N PHE A 16 34.20 24.69 6.58
CA PHE A 16 34.32 23.49 5.75
C PHE A 16 33.17 22.55 6.12
N PHE A 17 32.08 22.64 5.36
CA PHE A 17 31.09 21.60 5.30
C PHE A 17 31.75 20.41 4.60
N PHE A 18 32.26 19.45 5.37
CA PHE A 18 32.45 18.12 4.82
C PHE A 18 31.05 17.60 4.45
N GLU A 19 30.76 17.53 3.16
CA GLU A 19 29.69 16.65 2.66
C GLU A 19 30.12 15.23 2.98
N ILE A 20 29.83 14.77 4.20
CA ILE A 20 30.02 13.36 4.56
C ILE A 20 29.03 12.59 3.68
N PRO A 21 29.50 11.81 2.68
CA PRO A 21 28.60 11.04 1.85
C PRO A 21 27.87 10.05 2.77
N ARG A 22 26.53 10.12 2.78
CA ARG A 22 25.72 9.17 3.54
C ARG A 22 26.11 7.75 3.10
N PRO A 23 26.40 6.82 4.03
CA PRO A 23 26.72 5.46 3.65
C PRO A 23 25.59 4.91 2.77
N LYS A 24 25.94 4.38 1.59
CA LYS A 24 24.97 3.76 0.68
C LYS A 24 24.21 2.70 1.47
N LYS A 25 22.91 2.91 1.68
CA LYS A 25 22.04 1.95 2.36
C LYS A 25 22.19 0.62 1.62
N LYS A 26 22.51 -0.47 2.33
CA LYS A 26 22.56 -1.81 1.73
C LYS A 26 21.25 -2.03 0.96
N LEU A 27 21.35 -2.40 -0.31
CA LEU A 27 20.20 -2.80 -1.12
C LEU A 27 19.69 -4.12 -0.57
N ILE A 28 18.84 -4.05 0.45
CA ILE A 28 18.11 -5.22 0.94
C ILE A 28 17.11 -5.56 -0.16
N LEU A 29 17.22 -6.77 -0.73
CA LEU A 29 16.21 -7.27 -1.66
C LEU A 29 14.86 -7.19 -0.95
N PRO A 30 13.83 -6.55 -1.54
CA PRO A 30 12.54 -6.43 -0.89
C PRO A 30 12.01 -7.82 -0.57
N ASN A 31 11.52 -8.00 0.67
CA ASN A 31 10.90 -9.24 1.11
C ASN A 31 9.53 -9.38 0.42
N VAL A 32 9.54 -9.97 -0.76
CA VAL A 32 8.39 -10.29 -1.60
C VAL A 32 7.87 -11.68 -1.24
N LEU A 33 6.57 -11.77 -0.98
CA LEU A 33 5.84 -13.04 -0.90
C LEU A 33 5.64 -13.60 -2.32
N SER A 34 5.91 -14.89 -2.51
CA SER A 34 5.53 -15.62 -3.72
C SER A 34 4.01 -15.80 -3.80
N ILE A 35 3.49 -16.12 -4.99
CA ILE A 35 2.07 -16.40 -5.21
C ILE A 35 1.56 -17.48 -4.24
N SER A 36 2.29 -18.59 -4.08
CA SER A 36 1.89 -19.67 -3.18
C SER A 36 1.91 -19.26 -1.70
N GLN A 37 2.81 -18.36 -1.30
CA GLN A 37 2.79 -17.80 0.06
C GLN A 37 1.61 -16.85 0.27
N VAL A 38 1.25 -16.05 -0.74
CA VAL A 38 0.06 -15.20 -0.70
C VAL A 38 -1.21 -16.06 -0.54
N GLU A 39 -1.34 -17.13 -1.32
CA GLU A 39 -2.46 -18.08 -1.20
C GLU A 39 -2.54 -18.69 0.21
N LYS A 40 -1.41 -19.19 0.73
CA LYS A 40 -1.33 -19.76 2.09
C LYS A 40 -1.69 -18.76 3.18
N LEU A 41 -1.27 -17.50 3.04
CA LEU A 41 -1.59 -16.43 3.98
C LEU A 41 -3.09 -16.13 3.97
N PHE A 42 -3.68 -16.05 2.78
CA PHE A 42 -5.09 -15.77 2.60
C PHE A 42 -6.01 -16.91 3.03
N SER A 43 -5.57 -18.16 2.93
CA SER A 43 -6.34 -19.30 3.42
C SER A 43 -6.46 -19.35 4.95
N GLN A 44 -5.67 -18.58 5.71
CA GLN A 44 -5.81 -18.49 7.18
C GLN A 44 -6.86 -17.46 7.62
N LEU A 45 -7.44 -16.69 6.68
CA LEU A 45 -8.37 -15.61 6.99
C LEU A 45 -9.82 -16.10 6.92
N GLU A 46 -10.38 -16.47 8.07
CA GLU A 46 -11.78 -16.88 8.19
C GLU A 46 -12.76 -15.69 8.19
N ASN A 47 -12.35 -14.58 8.82
CA ASN A 47 -13.22 -13.41 8.95
C ASN A 47 -13.33 -12.65 7.61
N LEU A 48 -14.56 -12.54 7.09
CA LEU A 48 -14.84 -11.89 5.79
C LEU A 48 -14.32 -10.45 5.71
N LYS A 49 -14.47 -9.63 6.76
CA LYS A 49 -13.91 -8.27 6.80
C LYS A 49 -12.39 -8.30 6.64
N HIS A 50 -11.71 -9.15 7.41
CA HIS A 50 -10.25 -9.27 7.37
C HIS A 50 -9.73 -9.78 6.01
N LYS A 51 -10.39 -10.82 5.46
CA LYS A 51 -10.12 -11.35 4.12
C LYS A 51 -10.23 -10.24 3.08
N THR A 52 -11.35 -9.50 3.09
CA THR A 52 -11.59 -8.39 2.16
C THR A 52 -10.53 -7.30 2.26
N MET A 53 -10.14 -6.87 3.46
CA MET A 53 -9.13 -5.83 3.65
C MET A 53 -7.74 -6.23 3.11
N LEU A 54 -7.30 -7.45 3.39
CA LEU A 54 -6.00 -7.96 2.96
C LEU A 54 -5.95 -8.24 1.46
N PHE A 55 -7.05 -8.75 0.90
CA PHE A 55 -7.21 -8.98 -0.53
C PHE A 55 -7.18 -7.66 -1.30
N LEU A 56 -7.88 -6.64 -0.80
CA LEU A 56 -7.87 -5.30 -1.37
C LEU A 56 -6.46 -4.67 -1.31
N ALA A 57 -5.73 -4.91 -0.21
CA ALA A 57 -4.37 -4.43 -0.06
C ALA A 57 -3.42 -5.02 -1.11
N TYR A 58 -3.51 -6.33 -1.34
CA TYR A 58 -2.71 -7.02 -2.34
C TYR A 58 -3.15 -6.67 -3.77
N SER A 59 -4.42 -6.86 -4.12
CA SER A 59 -4.95 -6.62 -5.47
C SER A 59 -4.79 -5.19 -5.98
N GLY A 60 -4.79 -4.21 -5.08
CA GLY A 60 -4.64 -2.79 -5.43
C GLY A 60 -3.27 -2.20 -5.07
N GLY A 61 -2.35 -2.99 -4.52
CA GLY A 61 -1.09 -2.49 -3.98
C GLY A 61 -1.26 -1.36 -2.95
N LEU A 62 -2.30 -1.43 -2.11
CA LEU A 62 -2.67 -0.35 -1.19
C LEU A 62 -1.78 -0.35 0.06
N ARG A 63 -1.52 0.85 0.61
CA ARG A 63 -0.92 1.00 1.94
C ARG A 63 -1.95 0.66 3.01
N VAL A 64 -1.50 0.24 4.19
CA VAL A 64 -2.39 -0.02 5.34
C VAL A 64 -3.31 1.17 5.63
N SER A 65 -2.77 2.39 5.58
CA SER A 65 -3.52 3.63 5.79
C SER A 65 -4.52 3.91 4.67
N GLU A 66 -4.24 3.48 3.44
CA GLU A 66 -5.17 3.64 2.31
C GLU A 66 -6.34 2.68 2.48
N VAL A 67 -6.09 1.43 2.85
CA VAL A 67 -7.13 0.42 3.07
C VAL A 67 -8.11 0.86 4.16
N VAL A 68 -7.62 1.28 5.33
CA VAL A 68 -8.50 1.62 6.45
C VAL A 68 -9.27 2.93 6.26
N ASN A 69 -8.74 3.86 5.45
CA ASN A 69 -9.37 5.16 5.19
C ASN A 69 -10.24 5.17 3.92
N LEU A 70 -10.45 4.03 3.27
CA LEU A 70 -11.37 3.94 2.14
C LEU A 70 -12.81 4.20 2.59
N LYS A 71 -13.55 4.93 1.77
CA LYS A 71 -14.99 5.16 1.94
C LYS A 71 -15.76 4.38 0.90
N ILE A 72 -17.02 4.10 1.18
CA ILE A 72 -17.91 3.38 0.23
C ILE A 72 -17.97 4.11 -1.11
N LYS A 73 -18.07 5.45 -1.07
CA LYS A 73 -18.11 6.32 -2.26
C LYS A 73 -16.84 6.29 -3.11
N ASP A 74 -15.74 5.75 -2.59
CA ASP A 74 -14.49 5.66 -3.33
C ASP A 74 -14.43 4.41 -4.24
N ILE A 75 -15.37 3.47 -4.08
CA ILE A 75 -15.52 2.29 -4.93
C ILE A 75 -16.45 2.61 -6.10
N HIS A 76 -15.92 2.58 -7.32
CA HIS A 76 -16.69 2.81 -8.55
C HIS A 76 -16.81 1.52 -9.35
N SER A 77 -17.81 0.69 -9.01
CA SER A 77 -18.05 -0.60 -9.65
C SER A 77 -18.31 -0.49 -11.15
N ALA A 78 -19.08 0.51 -11.60
CA ALA A 78 -19.38 0.71 -13.03
C ALA A 78 -18.14 1.02 -13.89
N ARG A 79 -17.09 1.58 -13.27
CA ARG A 79 -15.83 1.93 -13.94
C ARG A 79 -14.69 0.97 -13.59
N MET A 80 -14.95 -0.03 -12.76
CA MET A 80 -13.94 -0.95 -12.21
C MET A 80 -12.71 -0.23 -11.66
N VAL A 81 -12.92 0.81 -10.84
CA VAL A 81 -11.82 1.56 -10.20
C VAL A 81 -12.10 1.89 -8.74
N ILE A 82 -11.01 2.02 -7.97
CA ILE A 82 -10.98 2.52 -6.59
C ILE A 82 -10.25 3.86 -6.57
N ASN A 83 -10.88 4.88 -5.99
CA ASN A 83 -10.28 6.20 -5.80
C ASN A 83 -9.54 6.27 -4.45
N ILE A 84 -8.22 6.32 -4.50
CA ILE A 84 -7.38 6.47 -3.31
C ILE A 84 -7.12 7.95 -3.06
N LYS A 85 -7.68 8.48 -1.98
CA LYS A 85 -7.55 9.89 -1.60
C LYS A 85 -6.39 10.13 -0.65
N GLY A 86 -5.71 11.26 -0.80
CA GLY A 86 -4.69 11.71 0.15
C GLY A 86 -3.46 10.81 0.21
N ALA A 87 -3.08 10.15 -0.90
CA ALA A 87 -1.82 9.40 -0.94
C ALA A 87 -0.63 10.35 -0.70
N LYS A 88 0.50 9.79 -0.23
CA LYS A 88 1.73 10.52 0.16
C LYS A 88 1.99 11.73 -0.75
N GLY A 89 1.92 12.94 -0.18
CA GLY A 89 2.02 14.21 -0.92
C GLY A 89 0.68 14.84 -1.32
N LYS A 90 -0.44 14.39 -0.72
CA LYS A 90 -1.82 14.88 -0.99
C LYS A 90 -2.27 14.69 -2.45
N LYS A 91 -1.76 13.67 -3.14
CA LYS A 91 -2.18 13.35 -4.50
C LYS A 91 -3.16 12.20 -4.47
N ASP A 92 -4.28 12.36 -5.17
CA ASP A 92 -5.24 11.29 -5.38
C ASP A 92 -4.74 10.37 -6.51
N ARG A 93 -5.05 9.08 -6.44
CA ARG A 93 -4.78 8.13 -7.53
C ARG A 93 -5.93 7.15 -7.71
N MET A 94 -6.05 6.60 -8.91
CA MET A 94 -6.98 5.52 -9.21
C MET A 94 -6.23 4.20 -9.25
N VAL A 95 -6.89 3.15 -8.76
CA VAL A 95 -6.40 1.77 -8.81
C VAL A 95 -7.46 0.92 -9.48
N ALA A 96 -7.04 0.01 -10.37
CA ALA A 96 -7.94 -0.93 -11.01
C ALA A 96 -8.62 -1.82 -9.96
N LEU A 97 -9.94 -1.94 -10.04
CA LEU A 97 -10.70 -2.90 -9.26
C LEU A 97 -10.79 -4.19 -10.08
N SER A 98 -10.43 -5.32 -9.48
CA SER A 98 -10.58 -6.62 -10.13
C SER A 98 -11.98 -7.18 -9.89
N GLU A 99 -12.44 -8.07 -10.78
CA GLU A 99 -13.78 -8.66 -10.67
C GLU A 99 -13.94 -9.47 -9.39
N GLY A 100 -12.96 -10.32 -9.05
CA GLY A 100 -13.01 -11.11 -7.82
C GLY A 100 -13.03 -10.25 -6.56
N ILE A 101 -12.36 -9.09 -6.57
CA ILE A 101 -12.43 -8.14 -5.45
C ILE A 101 -13.79 -7.46 -5.39
N LEU A 102 -14.39 -7.09 -6.53
CA LEU A 102 -15.74 -6.53 -6.56
C LEU A 102 -16.77 -7.50 -5.99
N GLU A 103 -16.68 -8.78 -6.34
CA GLU A 103 -17.53 -9.83 -5.77
C GLU A 103 -17.35 -9.95 -4.25
N LEU A 104 -16.10 -9.96 -3.78
CA LEU A 104 -15.81 -10.01 -2.35
C LEU A 104 -16.33 -8.77 -1.61
N LEU A 105 -16.19 -7.58 -2.19
CA LEU A 105 -16.74 -6.34 -1.67
C LEU A 105 -18.28 -6.37 -1.61
N ARG A 106 -18.95 -6.97 -2.59
CA ARG A 106 -20.41 -7.18 -2.56
C ARG A 106 -20.83 -8.12 -1.44
N LYS A 107 -20.15 -9.27 -1.29
CA LYS A 107 -20.37 -10.21 -0.16
C LYS A 107 -20.19 -9.50 1.18
N TYR A 108 -19.10 -8.73 1.32
CA TYR A 108 -18.82 -7.92 2.51
C TYR A 108 -19.91 -6.87 2.79
N TYR A 109 -20.36 -6.13 1.76
CA TYR A 109 -21.36 -5.08 1.92
C TYR A 109 -22.70 -5.64 2.41
N ILE A 110 -23.12 -6.81 1.92
CA ILE A 110 -24.34 -7.48 2.36
C ILE A 110 -24.24 -7.90 3.84
N ALA A 111 -23.09 -8.44 4.25
CA ALA A 111 -22.89 -8.97 5.59
C ALA A 111 -22.72 -7.87 6.66
N TYR A 112 -22.01 -6.79 6.35
CA TYR A 112 -21.65 -5.76 7.34
C TYR A 112 -22.46 -4.46 7.21
N LYS A 113 -23.05 -4.18 6.03
CA LYS A 113 -23.84 -2.97 5.74
C LYS A 113 -23.17 -1.67 6.21
N PRO A 114 -21.91 -1.41 5.81
CA PRO A 114 -21.22 -0.20 6.20
C PRO A 114 -21.96 1.04 5.68
N THR A 115 -21.83 2.16 6.39
CA THR A 115 -22.57 3.40 6.11
C THR A 115 -21.71 4.52 5.51
N TYR A 116 -20.46 4.65 5.96
CA TYR A 116 -19.56 5.72 5.52
C TYR A 116 -18.17 5.21 5.16
N TRP A 117 -17.46 4.65 6.15
CA TRP A 117 -16.18 3.98 5.94
C TRP A 117 -16.43 2.64 5.26
N LEU A 118 -15.57 2.27 4.30
CA LEU A 118 -15.67 0.95 3.69
C LEU A 118 -15.43 -0.14 4.73
N PHE A 119 -14.49 0.09 5.66
CA PHE A 119 -14.25 -0.81 6.79
C PHE A 119 -14.40 -0.05 8.10
N GLU A 120 -15.52 -0.27 8.77
CA GLU A 120 -15.83 0.36 10.07
C GLU A 120 -15.06 -0.31 11.22
N GLY A 121 -14.57 0.52 12.14
CA GLY A 121 -13.84 0.15 13.35
C GLY A 121 -14.74 -0.37 14.48
N GLN A 122 -14.20 -0.34 15.70
CA GLN A 122 -14.94 -0.79 16.89
C GLN A 122 -16.01 0.21 17.32
N TYR A 123 -15.75 1.51 17.17
CA TYR A 123 -16.68 2.58 17.50
C TYR A 123 -17.40 3.08 16.25
N LYS A 124 -18.60 3.61 16.46
CA LYS A 124 -19.43 4.16 15.38
C LYS A 124 -18.72 5.32 14.71
N ASP A 125 -18.85 5.42 13.38
CA ASP A 125 -18.30 6.48 12.53
C ASP A 125 -16.75 6.54 12.49
N GLU A 126 -16.05 5.53 13.02
CA GLU A 126 -14.60 5.42 12.97
C GLU A 126 -14.12 4.42 11.90
N PRO A 127 -12.99 4.71 11.21
CA PRO A 127 -12.36 3.74 10.33
C PRO A 127 -11.74 2.59 11.13
N TYR A 128 -11.51 1.47 10.45
CA TYR A 128 -10.78 0.36 11.05
C TYR A 128 -9.37 0.76 11.49
N SER A 129 -8.86 0.15 12.56
CA SER A 129 -7.53 0.47 13.08
C SER A 129 -6.41 -0.08 12.18
N THR A 130 -5.43 0.77 11.83
CA THR A 130 -4.22 0.36 11.11
C THR A 130 -3.45 -0.70 11.87
N ARG A 131 -3.33 -0.55 13.20
CA ARG A 131 -2.64 -1.49 14.08
C ARG A 131 -3.33 -2.84 14.10
N SER A 132 -4.66 -2.85 14.19
CA SER A 132 -5.44 -4.10 14.17
C SER A 132 -5.26 -4.83 12.83
N LEU A 133 -5.31 -4.11 11.71
CA LEU A 133 -5.09 -4.72 10.39
C LEU A 133 -3.67 -5.29 10.24
N GLN A 134 -2.65 -4.61 10.77
CA GLN A 134 -1.29 -5.14 10.80
C GLN A 134 -1.18 -6.40 11.68
N GLN A 135 -1.83 -6.42 12.84
CA GLN A 135 -1.85 -7.59 13.71
C GLN A 135 -2.52 -8.79 13.04
N ILE A 136 -3.61 -8.57 12.30
CA ILE A 136 -4.28 -9.62 11.52
C ILE A 136 -3.32 -10.17 10.46
N PHE A 137 -2.60 -9.31 9.74
CA PHE A 137 -1.58 -9.76 8.80
C PHE A 137 -0.51 -10.63 9.49
N HIS A 138 0.01 -10.18 10.62
CA HIS A 138 1.04 -10.93 11.36
C HIS A 138 0.54 -12.27 11.88
N ARG A 139 -0.72 -12.32 12.34
CA ARG A 139 -1.36 -13.58 12.75
C ARG A 139 -1.47 -14.55 11.58
N ALA A 140 -2.03 -14.11 10.46
CA ALA A 140 -2.16 -14.93 9.25
C ALA A 140 -0.79 -15.39 8.72
N LYS A 141 0.24 -14.53 8.77
CA LYS A 141 1.62 -14.89 8.44
C LYS A 141 2.14 -16.06 9.28
N ASN A 142 1.92 -15.98 10.59
CA ASN A 142 2.39 -16.99 11.55
C ASN A 142 1.64 -18.31 11.37
N GLU A 143 0.32 -18.26 11.20
CA GLU A 143 -0.54 -19.43 10.94
C GLU A 143 -0.16 -20.11 9.61
N ALA A 144 0.16 -19.31 8.57
CA ALA A 144 0.64 -19.80 7.28
C ALA A 144 2.09 -20.32 7.30
N LYS A 145 2.76 -20.28 8.47
CA LYS A 145 4.16 -20.70 8.67
C LYS A 145 5.15 -19.99 7.73
N ILE A 146 4.90 -18.73 7.43
CA ILE A 146 5.80 -17.90 6.62
C ILE A 146 6.91 -17.35 7.53
N THR A 147 8.09 -17.95 7.44
CA THR A 147 9.26 -17.61 8.27
C THR A 147 9.99 -16.35 7.83
N GLN A 148 9.72 -15.87 6.62
CA GLN A 148 10.31 -14.64 6.10
C GLN A 148 9.88 -13.42 6.92
N ASP A 149 10.79 -12.44 7.02
CA ASP A 149 10.50 -11.14 7.63
C ASP A 149 9.67 -10.25 6.70
N VAL A 150 8.43 -10.65 6.46
CA VAL A 150 7.43 -9.89 5.71
C VAL A 150 6.51 -9.11 6.65
N THR A 151 6.12 -7.93 6.22
CA THR A 151 5.15 -7.05 6.90
C THR A 151 3.99 -6.74 5.97
N PHE A 152 2.99 -5.99 6.43
CA PHE A 152 1.88 -5.55 5.59
C PHE A 152 2.36 -4.86 4.29
N HIS A 153 3.47 -4.13 4.33
CA HIS A 153 4.03 -3.47 3.14
C HIS A 153 4.56 -4.47 2.09
N SER A 154 4.94 -5.69 2.51
CA SER A 154 5.37 -6.76 1.60
C SER A 154 4.26 -7.17 0.64
N LEU A 155 2.97 -7.10 1.02
CA LEU A 155 1.86 -7.38 0.08
C LEU A 155 1.88 -6.44 -1.12
N ARG A 156 2.15 -5.17 -0.88
CA ARG A 156 2.26 -4.16 -1.93
C ARG A 156 3.50 -4.38 -2.80
N HIS A 157 4.62 -4.78 -2.20
CA HIS A 157 5.81 -5.15 -2.96
C HIS A 157 5.55 -6.37 -3.83
N SER A 158 4.90 -7.41 -3.29
CA SER A 158 4.49 -8.59 -4.04
C SER A 158 3.57 -8.25 -5.20
N TYR A 159 2.58 -7.39 -5.00
CA TYR A 159 1.72 -6.94 -6.10
C TYR A 159 2.53 -6.31 -7.24
N ALA A 160 3.45 -5.40 -6.90
CA ALA A 160 4.32 -4.75 -7.87
C ALA A 160 5.20 -5.75 -8.63
N THR A 161 5.83 -6.67 -7.90
CA THR A 161 6.70 -7.70 -8.47
C THR A 161 5.91 -8.65 -9.36
N HIS A 162 4.76 -9.14 -8.91
CA HIS A 162 3.92 -10.06 -9.69
C HIS A 162 3.34 -9.40 -10.95
N LEU A 163 3.03 -8.11 -10.91
CA LEU A 163 2.67 -7.36 -12.13
C LEU A 163 3.83 -7.31 -13.12
N HIS A 164 5.04 -7.06 -12.63
CA HIS A 164 6.23 -6.97 -13.47
C HIS A 164 6.60 -8.32 -14.09
N GLU A 165 6.58 -9.39 -13.30
CA GLU A 165 6.83 -10.76 -13.74
C GLU A 165 5.85 -11.22 -14.83
N ARG A 166 4.66 -10.61 -14.89
CA ARG A 166 3.65 -10.83 -15.93
C ARG A 166 3.77 -9.90 -17.14
N GLY A 167 4.86 -9.16 -17.24
CA GLY A 167 5.16 -8.29 -18.39
C GLY A 167 4.53 -6.89 -18.32
N THR A 168 4.01 -6.47 -17.16
CA THR A 168 3.52 -5.09 -17.00
C THR A 168 4.71 -4.12 -16.98
N ASP A 169 4.61 -3.03 -17.75
CA ASP A 169 5.63 -1.97 -17.80
C ASP A 169 5.85 -1.37 -16.40
N ILE A 170 7.12 -1.31 -15.98
CA ILE A 170 7.54 -0.74 -14.69
C ILE A 170 7.01 0.69 -14.51
N LYS A 171 6.94 1.49 -15.58
CA LYS A 171 6.38 2.85 -15.54
C LYS A 171 4.90 2.86 -15.14
N LEU A 172 4.13 1.91 -15.67
CA LEU A 172 2.71 1.74 -15.33
C LEU A 172 2.54 1.24 -13.89
N ILE A 173 3.40 0.31 -13.44
CA ILE A 173 3.42 -0.18 -12.05
C ILE A 173 3.72 0.98 -11.07
N GLN A 174 4.68 1.84 -11.40
CA GLN A 174 5.01 3.01 -10.59
C GLN A 174 3.84 4.00 -10.47
N GLU A 175 3.12 4.20 -11.57
CA GLU A 175 1.94 5.06 -11.60
C GLU A 175 0.80 4.50 -10.73
N LEU A 176 0.51 3.20 -10.85
CA LEU A 176 -0.48 2.48 -10.03
C LEU A 176 -0.19 2.58 -8.52
N LEU A 177 1.09 2.51 -8.15
CA LEU A 177 1.50 2.58 -6.76
C LEU A 177 1.57 4.03 -6.25
N GLY A 178 1.56 5.04 -7.12
CA GLY A 178 1.59 6.45 -6.71
C GLY A 178 2.86 6.82 -5.95
N HIS A 179 4.02 6.44 -6.50
CA HIS A 179 5.30 6.85 -5.96
C HIS A 179 5.65 8.26 -6.51
N ASN A 180 5.72 9.24 -5.60
CA ASN A 180 6.08 10.63 -5.89
C ASN A 180 7.59 10.85 -6.11
N ASP A 181 8.38 9.78 -6.24
CA ASP A 181 9.83 9.92 -6.34
C ASP A 181 10.45 8.85 -7.25
N LEU A 182 10.93 9.28 -8.42
CA LEU A 182 12.08 8.68 -9.10
C LEU A 182 13.40 9.33 -8.60
N LYS A 183 13.31 10.15 -7.52
CA LYS A 183 14.03 11.42 -7.31
C LYS A 183 13.68 12.46 -8.37
N THR A 184 12.39 12.82 -8.41
CA THR A 184 11.75 13.88 -9.24
C THR A 184 11.98 13.86 -10.76
N THR A 185 11.02 14.35 -11.55
CA THR A 185 11.03 14.50 -13.04
C THR A 185 10.63 13.20 -13.77
N LEU A 186 9.38 12.99 -14.20
CA LEU A 186 8.58 13.88 -15.02
C LEU A 186 7.08 13.81 -14.66
N ARG A 187 6.53 14.99 -14.47
CA ARG A 187 5.14 15.42 -14.38
C ARG A 187 4.19 14.69 -15.37
N TYR A 188 3.58 13.56 -15.04
CA TYR A 188 2.44 13.04 -15.80
C TYR A 188 1.40 12.36 -14.91
N THR A 189 0.41 13.17 -14.52
CA THR A 189 -0.91 12.77 -14.06
C THR A 189 -1.73 12.30 -15.26
N HIS A 190 -2.21 11.05 -15.24
CA HIS A 190 -3.37 10.46 -15.93
C HIS A 190 -3.06 9.13 -16.64
N VAL A 191 -3.05 8.01 -15.90
CA VAL A 191 -3.45 6.72 -16.49
C VAL A 191 -4.90 6.86 -16.94
N SER A 192 -5.15 6.82 -18.25
CA SER A 192 -6.50 6.65 -18.78
C SER A 192 -7.06 5.29 -18.30
N THR A 193 -8.33 5.22 -17.89
CA THR A 193 -9.01 3.96 -17.52
C THR A 193 -8.78 2.81 -18.51
N ARG A 194 -8.69 3.12 -19.82
CA ARG A 194 -8.37 2.14 -20.88
C ARG A 194 -7.03 1.40 -20.69
N LYS A 195 -6.02 2.02 -20.08
CA LYS A 195 -4.73 1.38 -19.75
C LYS A 195 -4.79 0.54 -18.48
N LEU A 196 -5.77 0.79 -17.61
CA LEU A 196 -6.02 -0.03 -16.42
C LEU A 196 -6.72 -1.34 -16.80
N GLU A 197 -7.63 -1.29 -17.77
CA GLU A 197 -8.36 -2.46 -18.29
C GLU A 197 -7.44 -3.53 -18.92
N THR A 198 -6.32 -3.13 -19.51
CA THR A 198 -5.36 -4.07 -20.13
C THR A 198 -4.48 -4.82 -19.12
N ILE A 199 -4.53 -4.47 -17.84
CA ILE A 199 -3.66 -5.05 -16.81
C ILE A 199 -4.34 -6.27 -16.21
N VAL A 200 -3.73 -7.45 -16.38
CA VAL A 200 -4.17 -8.67 -15.72
C VAL A 200 -3.80 -8.61 -14.24
N ASN A 201 -4.79 -8.49 -13.36
CA ASN A 201 -4.54 -8.37 -11.92
C ASN A 201 -3.92 -9.67 -11.34
N PRO A 202 -2.83 -9.59 -10.55
CA PRO A 202 -2.27 -10.70 -9.79
C PRO A 202 -3.28 -11.49 -8.97
N PHE A 203 -4.31 -10.81 -8.46
CA PHE A 203 -5.35 -11.37 -7.64
C PHE A 203 -6.24 -12.39 -8.35
N ASP A 204 -6.68 -12.10 -9.59
CA ASP A 204 -7.69 -12.91 -10.28
C ASP A 204 -7.21 -14.32 -10.67
N GLN A 205 -5.91 -14.60 -10.47
CA GLN A 205 -5.31 -15.90 -10.74
C GLN A 205 -4.99 -16.70 -9.47
N LEU A 206 -5.25 -16.15 -8.28
CA LEU A 206 -5.03 -16.88 -7.04
C LEU A 206 -6.04 -18.04 -6.95
N LYS A 207 -5.54 -19.27 -6.71
CA LYS A 207 -6.38 -20.46 -6.52
C LYS A 207 -6.83 -20.53 -5.07
N ILE A 208 -7.65 -19.59 -4.66
CA ILE A 208 -8.21 -19.58 -3.31
C ILE A 208 -9.44 -20.47 -3.35
N LYS A 209 -9.39 -21.60 -2.64
CA LYS A 209 -10.57 -22.44 -2.43
C LYS A 209 -11.58 -21.59 -1.65
N ASP A 210 -12.65 -21.17 -2.32
CA ASP A 210 -13.86 -20.75 -1.64
C ASP A 210 -14.58 -22.05 -1.26
N GLU A 211 -14.42 -22.47 0.00
CA GLU A 211 -15.36 -23.37 0.66
C GLU A 211 -16.61 -22.59 1.10
#